data_AF-A0A3D4WWH5-F1
#
_entry.id   AF-A0A3D4WWH5-F1
#
_cell.length_a   1.000
_cell.length_b   1.000
_cell.length_c   1.000
_cell.angle_alpha   90.00
_cell.angle_beta   90.00
_cell.angle_gamma   90.00
#
_symmetry.space_group_name_H-M   'P 1'
#
loop_
_entity.id
_entity.type
_entity.pdbx_description
1 polymer ?
#
loop_
_entity_poly.entity_id
_entity_poly.type
_entity_poly.pdbx_seq_one_letter_code
_entity_poly.pdbx_strand_id
1 'polypeptide(L)'
;MSALKIVNEYYAAWQQHAGDMSRVSLAPDFHFTGPVASFTDAAGFRAMAAQAGAAVRSFHVRHQFAHDDLVCSIVDWEMDPLPGRLTAAEILRVSGGQIVSGELIYDAEDLRKAMAAMASTRTVVNTVDINATPDEVWAVLGDLAASRHWLPGVVRASVDDDIRVCVMADGQEVHERISEYNATRRTFRFQHLRVGLPVLSSGGVFEVSAANGQPATVTLTTTFEPADPAAAEELAGMIQHAFGASLESLRRFIEQKLTWDGSQSVTR
;
A
#
# COMPACT_ATOMS: atom_id res chain seq x y z
N MET A 1 -26.69 -2.07 -34.39
CA MET A 1 -26.80 -2.26 -32.93
C MET A 1 -27.07 -0.90 -32.31
N SER A 2 -27.93 -0.76 -31.29
CA SER A 2 -28.18 0.58 -30.69
C SER A 2 -26.96 1.04 -29.88
N ALA A 3 -26.76 2.37 -29.77
CA ALA A 3 -25.69 2.94 -28.96
C ALA A 3 -25.75 2.43 -27.51
N LEU A 4 -26.95 2.35 -26.93
CA LEU A 4 -27.18 1.80 -25.59
C LEU A 4 -26.69 0.35 -25.44
N LYS A 5 -26.91 -0.51 -26.44
CA LYS A 5 -26.45 -1.91 -26.36
C LYS A 5 -24.93 -2.01 -26.38
N ILE A 6 -24.26 -1.22 -27.22
CA ILE A 6 -22.79 -1.17 -27.31
C ILE A 6 -22.20 -0.65 -26.00
N VAL A 7 -22.79 0.39 -25.43
CA VAL A 7 -22.38 0.94 -24.13
C VAL A 7 -22.62 -0.03 -22.98
N ASN A 8 -23.64 -0.89 -23.06
CA ASN A 8 -23.85 -1.93 -22.05
C ASN A 8 -22.80 -3.05 -22.12
N GLU A 9 -22.24 -3.34 -23.30
CA GLU A 9 -21.08 -4.24 -23.41
C GLU A 9 -19.84 -3.63 -22.76
N TYR A 10 -19.66 -2.30 -22.85
CA TYR A 10 -18.63 -1.57 -22.13
C TYR A 10 -18.81 -1.64 -20.60
N TYR A 11 -20.02 -1.44 -20.08
CA TYR A 11 -20.24 -1.58 -18.63
C TYR A 11 -20.18 -3.02 -18.15
N ALA A 12 -20.52 -4.00 -18.98
CA ALA A 12 -20.33 -5.41 -18.64
C ALA A 12 -18.84 -5.72 -18.41
N ALA A 13 -17.92 -5.10 -19.15
CA ALA A 13 -16.49 -5.24 -18.90
C ALA A 13 -16.08 -4.75 -17.50
N TRP A 14 -16.60 -3.60 -17.06
CA TRP A 14 -16.37 -3.10 -15.70
C TRP A 14 -17.01 -3.97 -14.62
N GLN A 15 -18.26 -4.41 -14.84
CA GLN A 15 -19.03 -5.14 -13.84
C GLN A 15 -18.62 -6.61 -13.68
N GLN A 16 -18.16 -7.25 -14.76
CA GLN A 16 -18.04 -8.71 -14.83
C GLN A 16 -16.64 -9.19 -15.21
N HIS A 17 -15.80 -8.29 -15.74
CA HIS A 17 -14.51 -8.65 -16.31
C HIS A 17 -13.35 -7.80 -15.78
N ALA A 18 -13.52 -7.17 -14.61
CA ALA A 18 -12.47 -6.38 -13.95
C ALA A 18 -11.83 -5.36 -14.91
N GLY A 19 -12.65 -4.69 -15.74
CA GLY A 19 -12.18 -3.71 -16.70
C GLY A 19 -11.52 -4.29 -17.95
N ASP A 20 -11.58 -5.61 -18.20
CA ASP A 20 -11.13 -6.20 -19.47
C ASP A 20 -12.01 -5.74 -20.63
N MET A 21 -11.50 -4.72 -21.33
CA MET A 21 -12.16 -4.12 -22.46
C MET A 21 -12.00 -4.93 -23.76
N SER A 22 -11.26 -6.05 -23.80
CA SER A 22 -10.89 -6.78 -25.03
C SER A 22 -12.05 -7.08 -25.98
N ARG A 23 -13.26 -7.27 -25.44
CA ARG A 23 -14.50 -7.55 -26.20
C ARG A 23 -15.31 -6.30 -26.55
N VAL A 24 -14.92 -5.14 -26.04
CA VAL A 24 -15.60 -3.86 -26.29
C VAL A 24 -15.10 -3.27 -27.60
N SER A 25 -16.04 -2.87 -28.44
CA SER A 25 -15.79 -2.25 -29.74
C SER A 25 -15.42 -0.77 -29.58
N LEU A 26 -14.16 -0.48 -29.28
CA LEU A 26 -13.59 0.88 -29.31
C LEU A 26 -13.08 1.19 -30.72
N ALA A 27 -13.26 2.43 -31.17
CA ALA A 27 -12.77 2.89 -32.46
C ALA A 27 -11.24 3.05 -32.48
N PRO A 28 -10.58 2.99 -33.66
CA PRO A 28 -9.14 3.22 -33.76
C PRO A 28 -8.68 4.61 -33.28
N ASP A 29 -9.51 5.63 -33.50
CA ASP A 29 -9.33 7.03 -33.10
C ASP A 29 -10.05 7.37 -31.78
N PHE A 30 -10.31 6.35 -30.96
CA PHE A 30 -10.95 6.52 -29.67
C PHE A 30 -10.20 7.52 -28.79
N HIS A 31 -10.94 8.45 -28.18
CA HIS A 31 -10.41 9.37 -27.19
C HIS A 31 -11.24 9.36 -25.92
N PHE A 32 -10.58 9.50 -24.78
CA PHE A 32 -11.22 9.52 -23.48
C PHE A 32 -10.68 10.70 -22.66
N THR A 33 -11.57 11.48 -22.06
CA THR A 33 -11.21 12.56 -21.15
C THR A 33 -11.75 12.25 -19.77
N GLY A 34 -10.89 12.33 -18.76
CA GLY A 34 -11.27 12.16 -17.36
C GLY A 34 -10.41 13.04 -16.44
N PRO A 35 -10.87 13.30 -15.21
CA PRO A 35 -10.21 14.24 -14.29
C PRO A 35 -8.86 13.76 -13.75
N VAL A 36 -8.55 12.46 -13.90
CA VAL A 36 -7.31 11.84 -13.41
C VAL A 36 -6.43 11.33 -14.56
N ALA A 37 -7.07 10.79 -15.60
CA ALA A 37 -6.38 10.25 -16.76
C ALA A 37 -7.19 10.55 -18.02
N SER A 38 -6.48 10.81 -19.11
CA SER A 38 -7.04 11.03 -20.45
C SER A 38 -6.21 10.26 -21.48
N PHE A 39 -6.86 9.82 -22.56
CA PHE A 39 -6.29 8.94 -23.57
C PHE A 39 -6.66 9.42 -24.96
N THR A 40 -5.72 9.33 -25.89
CA THR A 40 -5.92 9.66 -27.31
C THR A 40 -6.01 8.43 -28.19
N ASP A 41 -5.98 7.23 -27.60
CA ASP A 41 -6.12 5.95 -28.29
C ASP A 41 -6.78 4.88 -27.40
N ALA A 42 -7.31 3.84 -28.05
CA ALA A 42 -7.94 2.71 -27.37
C ALA A 42 -6.96 1.83 -26.60
N ALA A 43 -5.68 1.77 -26.98
CA ALA A 43 -4.71 0.85 -26.38
C ALA A 43 -4.34 1.29 -24.96
N GLY A 44 -4.04 2.58 -24.77
CA GLY A 44 -3.77 3.19 -23.47
C GLY A 44 -4.98 3.10 -22.54
N PHE A 45 -6.19 3.36 -23.07
CA PHE A 45 -7.40 3.21 -22.28
C PHE A 45 -7.62 1.76 -21.81
N ARG A 46 -7.44 0.77 -22.69
CA ARG A 46 -7.58 -0.67 -22.34
C ARG A 46 -6.58 -1.08 -21.26
N ALA A 47 -5.33 -0.64 -21.36
CA ALA A 47 -4.31 -0.93 -20.37
C ALA A 47 -4.66 -0.33 -19.00
N MET A 48 -5.11 0.93 -18.97
CA MET A 48 -5.58 1.57 -17.74
C MET A 48 -6.80 0.86 -17.17
N ALA A 49 -7.80 0.53 -18.01
CA ALA A 49 -9.03 -0.11 -17.57
C ALA A 49 -8.76 -1.47 -16.90
N ALA A 50 -7.85 -2.27 -17.45
CA ALA A 50 -7.44 -3.54 -16.84
C ALA A 50 -6.72 -3.33 -15.49
N GLN A 51 -5.85 -2.32 -15.38
CA GLN A 51 -5.15 -2.01 -14.13
C GLN A 51 -6.11 -1.49 -13.06
N ALA A 52 -6.95 -0.52 -13.40
CA ALA A 52 -7.92 0.08 -12.48
C ALA A 52 -9.00 -0.92 -12.08
N GLY A 53 -9.48 -1.73 -13.03
CA GLY A 53 -10.51 -2.73 -12.79
C GLY A 53 -10.09 -3.84 -11.83
N ALA A 54 -8.78 -4.13 -11.70
CA ALA A 54 -8.26 -5.01 -10.66
C ALA A 54 -8.44 -4.47 -9.24
N ALA A 55 -8.55 -3.14 -9.07
CA ALA A 55 -8.79 -2.48 -7.80
C ALA A 55 -10.27 -2.17 -7.54
N VAL A 56 -11.15 -2.32 -8.54
CA VAL A 56 -12.60 -2.05 -8.40
C VAL A 56 -13.24 -3.16 -7.57
N ARG A 57 -13.83 -2.79 -6.43
CA ARG A 57 -14.56 -3.68 -5.52
C ARG A 57 -16.03 -3.83 -5.91
N SER A 58 -16.63 -2.77 -6.46
CA SER A 58 -17.98 -2.81 -6.99
C SER A 58 -18.17 -1.75 -8.07
N PHE A 59 -19.04 -2.02 -9.05
CA PHE A 59 -19.40 -1.07 -10.11
C PHE A 59 -20.89 -1.19 -10.43
N HIS A 60 -21.60 -0.08 -10.47
CA HIS A 60 -23.03 -0.04 -10.72
C HIS A 60 -23.41 1.09 -11.66
N VAL A 61 -24.22 0.76 -12.67
CA VAL A 61 -24.85 1.77 -13.54
C VAL A 61 -26.20 2.11 -12.92
N ARG A 62 -26.35 3.33 -12.39
CA ARG A 62 -27.56 3.78 -11.69
C ARG A 62 -28.67 4.18 -12.66
N HIS A 63 -28.30 5.02 -13.63
CA HIS A 63 -29.21 5.56 -14.63
C HIS A 63 -28.48 5.70 -15.95
N GLN A 64 -29.20 5.51 -17.04
CA GLN A 64 -28.69 5.76 -18.39
C GLN A 64 -29.70 6.58 -19.18
N PHE A 65 -29.19 7.54 -19.92
CA PHE A 65 -29.95 8.40 -20.82
C PHE A 65 -29.31 8.28 -22.19
N ALA A 66 -30.07 7.83 -23.19
CA ALA A 66 -29.59 7.69 -24.55
C ALA A 66 -30.33 8.66 -25.47
N HIS A 67 -29.57 9.34 -26.32
CA HIS A 67 -30.08 10.20 -27.39
C HIS A 67 -29.21 10.01 -28.63
N ASP A 68 -29.78 9.41 -29.68
CA ASP A 68 -29.11 9.04 -30.92
C ASP A 68 -27.81 8.23 -30.70
N ASP A 69 -26.65 8.86 -30.93
CA ASP A 69 -25.32 8.28 -30.85
C ASP A 69 -24.67 8.46 -29.47
N LEU A 70 -25.32 9.19 -28.56
CA LEU A 70 -24.80 9.57 -27.26
C LEU A 70 -25.51 8.79 -26.14
N VAL A 71 -24.73 8.25 -25.21
CA VAL A 71 -25.24 7.65 -23.98
C VAL A 71 -24.56 8.31 -22.79
N CYS A 72 -25.34 8.93 -21.91
CA CYS A 72 -24.90 9.42 -20.63
C CYS A 72 -25.31 8.43 -19.53
N SER A 73 -24.36 7.96 -18.74
CA SER A 73 -24.60 7.04 -17.64
C SER A 73 -24.17 7.67 -16.33
N ILE A 74 -25.00 7.55 -15.31
CA ILE A 74 -24.61 7.81 -13.93
C ILE A 74 -24.12 6.50 -13.35
N VAL A 75 -22.85 6.46 -12.96
CA VAL A 75 -22.19 5.27 -12.43
C VAL A 75 -21.71 5.50 -11.02
N ASP A 76 -21.80 4.46 -10.21
CA ASP A 76 -21.18 4.38 -8.90
C ASP A 76 -20.12 3.28 -8.92
N TRP A 77 -18.97 3.53 -8.32
CA TRP A 77 -17.98 2.47 -8.10
C TRP A 77 -17.26 2.64 -6.77
N GLU A 78 -16.81 1.52 -6.23
CA GLU A 78 -15.89 1.48 -5.11
C GLU A 78 -14.60 0.83 -5.58
N MET A 79 -13.46 1.34 -5.12
CA MET A 79 -12.15 0.79 -5.47
C MET A 79 -11.17 0.95 -4.32
N ASP A 80 -10.19 0.06 -4.23
CA ASP A 80 -9.07 0.23 -3.31
C ASP A 80 -8.06 1.25 -3.85
N PRO A 81 -7.42 2.06 -2.98
CA PRO A 81 -7.53 2.08 -1.51
C PRO A 81 -8.61 3.07 -0.99
N LEU A 82 -9.58 3.49 -1.80
CA LEU A 82 -10.54 4.51 -1.39
C LEU A 82 -11.60 3.93 -0.43
N PRO A 83 -11.91 4.64 0.68
CA PRO A 83 -12.84 4.14 1.69
C PRO A 83 -14.31 4.26 1.26
N GLY A 84 -14.59 5.11 0.29
CA GLY A 84 -15.94 5.49 -0.10
C GLY A 84 -16.28 5.17 -1.55
N ARG A 85 -17.57 5.28 -1.83
CA ARG A 85 -18.13 5.18 -3.18
C ARG A 85 -17.91 6.48 -3.94
N LEU A 86 -17.41 6.36 -5.16
CA LEU A 86 -17.35 7.44 -6.14
C LEU A 86 -18.60 7.39 -7.01
N THR A 87 -19.09 8.57 -7.40
CA THR A 87 -20.20 8.72 -8.35
C THR A 87 -19.74 9.61 -9.50
N ALA A 88 -19.94 9.15 -10.74
CA ALA A 88 -19.63 9.91 -11.94
C ALA A 88 -20.81 9.97 -12.91
N ALA A 89 -20.80 11.01 -13.74
CA ALA A 89 -21.45 10.98 -15.03
C ALA A 89 -20.40 10.60 -16.09
N GLU A 90 -20.71 9.62 -16.92
CA GLU A 90 -19.89 9.23 -18.06
C GLU A 90 -20.70 9.39 -19.34
N ILE A 91 -20.14 10.10 -20.32
CA ILE A 91 -20.75 10.36 -21.60
C ILE A 91 -19.96 9.60 -22.65
N LEU A 92 -20.58 8.63 -23.30
CA LEU A 92 -19.99 7.83 -24.37
C LEU A 92 -20.67 8.16 -25.70
N ARG A 93 -19.87 8.35 -26.75
CA ARG A 93 -20.36 8.53 -28.12
C ARG A 93 -20.07 7.30 -28.96
N VAL A 94 -21.06 6.88 -29.75
CA VAL A 94 -21.01 5.67 -30.56
C VAL A 94 -21.19 6.02 -32.04
N SER A 95 -20.21 5.70 -32.88
CA SER A 95 -20.32 5.84 -34.34
C SER A 95 -19.91 4.54 -35.03
N GLY A 96 -20.59 4.18 -36.11
CA GLY A 96 -20.26 2.96 -36.87
C GLY A 96 -20.35 1.66 -36.06
N GLY A 97 -21.09 1.66 -34.95
CA GLY A 97 -21.16 0.52 -34.03
C GLY A 97 -19.98 0.39 -33.07
N GLN A 98 -19.15 1.43 -32.95
CA GLN A 98 -18.00 1.49 -32.06
C GLN A 98 -18.11 2.71 -31.14
N ILE A 99 -17.57 2.61 -29.94
CA ILE A 99 -17.41 3.78 -29.06
C ILE A 99 -16.22 4.59 -29.61
N VAL A 100 -16.50 5.82 -30.01
CA VAL A 100 -15.50 6.76 -30.56
C VAL A 100 -14.96 7.71 -29.50
N SER A 101 -15.73 7.97 -28.44
CA SER A 101 -15.25 8.83 -27.36
C SER A 101 -15.90 8.55 -26.02
N GLY A 102 -15.20 8.95 -24.96
CA GLY A 102 -15.74 9.00 -23.61
C GLY A 102 -15.32 10.25 -22.85
N GLU A 103 -16.22 10.78 -22.02
CA GLU A 103 -15.94 11.85 -21.07
C GLU A 103 -16.46 11.42 -19.69
N LEU A 104 -15.56 11.36 -18.71
CA LEU A 104 -15.89 10.98 -17.33
C LEU A 104 -15.80 12.21 -16.42
N ILE A 105 -16.86 12.46 -15.66
CA ILE A 105 -17.03 13.66 -14.85
C ILE A 105 -17.39 13.25 -13.42
N TYR A 106 -16.51 13.58 -12.46
CA TYR A 106 -16.73 13.40 -11.03
C TYR A 106 -15.75 14.23 -10.22
N ASP A 107 -16.00 14.36 -8.92
CA ASP A 107 -15.01 14.87 -7.98
C ASP A 107 -13.93 13.81 -7.74
N ALA A 108 -12.77 14.04 -8.36
CA ALA A 108 -11.63 13.13 -8.28
C ALA A 108 -10.63 13.45 -7.16
N GLU A 109 -10.97 14.35 -6.22
CA GLU A 109 -10.03 14.80 -5.19
C GLU A 109 -9.43 13.64 -4.38
N ASP A 110 -10.27 12.75 -3.87
CA ASP A 110 -9.79 11.61 -3.06
C ASP A 110 -8.94 10.64 -3.88
N LEU A 111 -9.31 10.38 -5.14
CA LEU A 111 -8.50 9.53 -6.02
C LEU A 111 -7.15 10.17 -6.36
N ARG A 112 -7.12 11.49 -6.62
CA ARG A 112 -5.88 12.24 -6.87
C ARG A 112 -4.95 12.19 -5.65
N LYS A 113 -5.50 12.37 -4.44
CA LYS A 113 -4.74 12.23 -3.19
C LYS A 113 -4.18 10.82 -3.01
N ALA A 114 -5.01 9.80 -3.20
CA ALA A 114 -4.59 8.40 -3.07
C ALA A 114 -3.48 8.06 -4.07
N MET A 115 -3.61 8.47 -5.33
CA MET A 115 -2.57 8.25 -6.35
C MET A 115 -1.28 9.00 -6.04
N ALA A 116 -1.38 10.24 -5.57
CA ALA A 116 -0.21 11.01 -5.14
C ALA A 116 0.51 10.32 -3.98
N ALA A 117 -0.23 9.84 -2.97
CA ALA A 117 0.32 9.10 -1.84
C ALA A 117 0.97 7.78 -2.30
N MET A 118 0.34 7.03 -3.21
CA MET A 118 0.93 5.81 -3.77
C MET A 118 2.21 6.10 -4.57
N ALA A 119 2.26 7.21 -5.29
CA ALA A 119 3.43 7.61 -6.07
C ALA A 119 4.58 8.15 -5.20
N SER A 120 4.28 8.76 -4.04
CA SER A 120 5.26 9.27 -3.08
C SER A 120 5.76 8.20 -2.11
N THR A 121 4.98 7.14 -1.91
CA THR A 121 5.30 6.02 -1.02
C THR A 121 6.61 5.37 -1.39
N ARG A 122 7.45 5.12 -0.37
CA ARG A 122 8.72 4.41 -0.47
C ARG A 122 8.67 3.14 0.35
N THR A 123 9.37 2.12 -0.13
CA THR A 123 9.52 0.84 0.56
C THR A 123 11.01 0.52 0.69
N VAL A 124 11.40 0.12 1.89
CA VAL A 124 12.74 -0.34 2.24
C VAL A 124 12.64 -1.73 2.86
N VAL A 125 13.63 -2.59 2.57
CA VAL A 125 13.65 -3.98 3.04
C VAL A 125 14.98 -4.24 3.74
N ASN A 126 14.89 -4.68 4.99
CA ASN A 126 16.03 -5.10 5.79
C ASN A 126 15.89 -6.59 6.09
N THR A 127 17.00 -7.31 6.01
CA THR A 127 17.06 -8.74 6.33
C THR A 127 18.25 -9.02 7.22
N VAL A 128 18.12 -9.95 8.16
CA VAL A 128 19.24 -10.50 8.91
C VAL A 128 19.06 -12.00 9.12
N ASP A 129 20.13 -12.75 8.94
CA ASP A 129 20.20 -14.16 9.31
C ASP A 129 20.67 -14.29 10.75
N ILE A 130 19.97 -15.10 11.54
CA ILE A 130 20.21 -15.31 12.97
C ILE A 130 20.40 -16.80 13.21
N ASN A 131 21.53 -17.16 13.80
CA ASN A 131 21.91 -18.55 14.10
C ASN A 131 21.10 -19.11 15.30
N ALA A 132 19.79 -19.20 15.12
CA ALA A 132 18.80 -19.77 16.01
C ALA A 132 17.62 -20.30 15.18
N THR A 133 16.76 -21.10 15.80
CA THR A 133 15.54 -21.57 15.15
C THR A 133 14.52 -20.42 14.98
N PRO A 134 13.61 -20.49 13.99
CA PRO A 134 12.55 -19.48 13.83
C PRO A 134 11.72 -19.26 15.09
N ASP A 135 11.48 -20.31 15.87
CA ASP A 135 10.73 -20.24 17.12
C ASP A 135 11.49 -19.48 18.21
N GLU A 136 12.80 -19.69 18.34
CA GLU A 136 13.65 -18.94 19.28
C GLU A 136 13.75 -17.46 18.89
N VAL A 137 13.87 -17.16 17.60
CA VAL A 137 13.87 -15.78 17.11
C VAL A 137 12.51 -15.12 17.36
N TRP A 138 11.41 -15.81 17.06
CA TRP A 138 10.06 -15.29 17.27
C TRP A 138 9.74 -15.10 18.75
N ALA A 139 10.22 -15.96 19.63
CA ALA A 139 10.04 -15.79 21.08
C ALA A 139 10.62 -14.45 21.59
N VAL A 140 11.63 -13.89 20.92
CA VAL A 140 12.21 -12.58 21.24
C VAL A 140 11.54 -11.45 20.45
N LEU A 141 11.44 -11.59 19.13
CA LEU A 141 10.90 -10.54 18.25
C LEU A 141 9.41 -10.31 18.50
N GLY A 142 8.66 -11.39 18.74
CA GLY A 142 7.22 -11.38 19.00
C GLY A 142 6.85 -10.98 20.44
N ASP A 143 7.81 -10.88 21.36
CA ASP A 143 7.60 -10.26 22.68
C ASP A 143 7.78 -8.74 22.58
N LEU A 144 6.68 -8.10 22.17
CA LEU A 144 6.63 -6.68 21.86
C LEU A 144 6.95 -5.78 23.07
N ALA A 145 6.61 -6.20 24.29
CA ALA A 145 6.90 -5.46 25.52
C ALA A 145 8.37 -5.62 25.97
N ALA A 146 9.02 -6.73 25.61
CA ALA A 146 10.43 -6.96 25.88
C ALA A 146 11.37 -6.31 24.85
N SER A 147 10.84 -5.61 23.83
CA SER A 147 11.63 -4.95 22.78
C SER A 147 12.75 -4.03 23.31
N ARG A 148 12.57 -3.42 24.50
CA ARG A 148 13.61 -2.62 25.17
C ARG A 148 14.97 -3.31 25.33
N HIS A 149 15.02 -4.64 25.30
CA HIS A 149 16.27 -5.39 25.52
C HIS A 149 17.18 -5.39 24.30
N TRP A 150 16.61 -5.30 23.09
CA TRP A 150 17.36 -5.44 21.84
C TRP A 150 17.17 -4.27 20.89
N LEU A 151 16.05 -3.53 20.96
CA LEU A 151 15.76 -2.44 20.04
C LEU A 151 16.50 -1.17 20.45
N PRO A 152 17.45 -0.66 19.64
CA PRO A 152 18.28 0.49 20.01
C PRO A 152 17.48 1.74 20.35
N GLY A 153 17.88 2.43 21.42
CA GLY A 153 17.26 3.67 21.88
C GLY A 153 16.03 3.48 22.75
N VAL A 154 15.40 2.30 22.79
CA VAL A 154 14.19 2.04 23.60
C VAL A 154 14.57 1.73 25.04
N VAL A 155 14.18 2.61 25.97
CA VAL A 155 14.42 2.43 27.41
C VAL A 155 13.22 1.78 28.11
N ARG A 156 12.02 1.92 27.54
CA ARG A 156 10.79 1.28 28.02
C ARG A 156 9.89 0.92 26.85
N ALA A 157 9.29 -0.26 26.88
CA ALA A 157 8.22 -0.63 25.97
C ALA A 157 7.04 -1.18 26.77
N SER A 158 5.83 -0.88 26.33
CA SER A 158 4.60 -1.43 26.89
C SER A 158 3.60 -1.67 25.77
N VAL A 159 2.74 -2.68 25.95
CA VAL A 159 1.65 -2.99 25.03
C VAL A 159 0.35 -2.92 25.80
N ASP A 160 -0.63 -2.21 25.25
CA ASP A 160 -2.00 -2.14 25.73
C ASP A 160 -2.93 -2.43 24.53
N ASP A 161 -3.61 -3.57 24.58
CA ASP A 161 -4.36 -4.14 23.46
C ASP A 161 -3.53 -4.21 22.17
N ASP A 162 -3.92 -3.45 21.14
CA ASP A 162 -3.22 -3.36 19.85
C ASP A 162 -2.18 -2.24 19.81
N ILE A 163 -1.97 -1.48 20.89
CA ILE A 163 -1.07 -0.33 20.91
C ILE A 163 0.24 -0.66 21.65
N ARG A 164 1.37 -0.53 20.94
CA ARG A 164 2.71 -0.53 21.53
C ARG A 164 3.20 0.90 21.71
N VAL A 165 3.72 1.21 22.89
CA VAL A 165 4.40 2.49 23.19
C VAL A 165 5.82 2.22 23.60
N CYS A 166 6.77 2.76 22.84
CA CYS A 166 8.20 2.75 23.11
C CYS A 166 8.65 4.14 23.56
N VAL A 167 9.21 4.24 24.77
CA VAL A 167 9.87 5.45 25.25
C VAL A 167 11.35 5.36 24.87
N MET A 168 11.81 6.37 24.16
CA MET A 168 13.18 6.50 23.67
C MET A 168 14.07 7.16 24.74
N ALA A 169 15.39 6.96 24.66
CA ALA A 169 16.36 7.50 25.61
C ALA A 169 16.40 9.04 25.66
N ASP A 170 15.99 9.71 24.58
CA ASP A 170 15.84 11.17 24.49
C ASP A 170 14.48 11.68 25.04
N GLY A 171 13.63 10.77 25.55
CA GLY A 171 12.31 11.07 26.07
C GLY A 171 11.21 11.16 25.03
N GLN A 172 11.52 11.03 23.72
CA GLN A 172 10.50 10.89 22.70
C GLN A 172 9.74 9.58 22.84
N GLU A 173 8.53 9.53 22.30
CA GLU A 173 7.71 8.32 22.29
C GLU A 173 7.38 7.92 20.86
N VAL A 174 7.52 6.63 20.59
CA VAL A 174 7.02 5.97 19.37
C VAL A 174 5.77 5.19 19.75
N HIS A 175 4.65 5.51 19.11
CA HIS A 175 3.37 4.83 19.32
C HIS A 175 3.05 4.06 18.04
N GLU A 176 2.77 2.77 18.18
CA GLU A 176 2.50 1.88 17.08
C GLU A 176 1.19 1.13 17.30
N ARG A 177 0.37 1.01 16.26
CA ARG A 177 -0.68 0.01 16.20
C ARG A 177 -0.11 -1.29 15.66
N ILE A 178 -0.34 -2.38 16.37
CA ILE A 178 0.04 -3.73 16.01
C ILE A 178 -1.17 -4.44 15.42
N SER A 179 -1.02 -5.05 14.26
CA SER A 179 -2.08 -5.80 13.61
C SER A 179 -1.54 -7.06 12.96
N GLU A 180 -2.44 -7.97 12.55
CA GLU A 180 -2.06 -9.21 11.86
C GLU A 180 -1.02 -10.06 12.62
N TYR A 181 -0.94 -9.92 13.95
CA TYR A 181 -0.03 -10.70 14.77
C TYR A 181 -0.37 -12.18 14.68
N ASN A 182 0.59 -12.99 14.25
CA ASN A 182 0.41 -14.41 14.05
C ASN A 182 1.66 -15.18 14.47
N ALA A 183 1.58 -15.84 15.63
CA ALA A 183 2.71 -16.61 16.16
C ALA A 183 3.06 -17.83 15.30
N THR A 184 2.08 -18.49 14.67
CA THR A 184 2.32 -19.66 13.81
C THR A 184 3.06 -19.28 12.54
N ARG A 185 2.68 -18.16 11.92
CA ARG A 185 3.32 -17.59 10.73
C ARG A 185 4.54 -16.71 11.07
N ARG A 186 4.77 -16.43 12.35
CA ARG A 186 5.84 -15.58 12.91
C ARG A 186 5.91 -14.22 12.21
N THR A 187 4.77 -13.55 12.16
CA THR A 187 4.64 -12.24 11.52
C THR A 187 3.74 -11.31 12.32
N PHE A 188 4.00 -10.01 12.23
CA PHE A 188 3.08 -8.96 12.64
C PHE A 188 3.30 -7.71 11.79
N ARG A 189 2.26 -6.89 11.66
CA ARG A 189 2.31 -5.54 11.10
C ARG A 189 2.38 -4.53 12.23
N PHE A 190 3.13 -3.45 12.02
CA PHE A 190 3.01 -2.23 12.82
C PHE A 190 2.69 -1.03 11.94
N GLN A 191 1.98 -0.06 12.49
CA GLN A 191 1.73 1.26 11.92
C GLN A 191 2.16 2.31 12.94
N HIS A 192 3.05 3.22 12.56
CA HIS A 192 3.38 4.36 13.39
C HIS A 192 2.18 5.31 13.50
N LEU A 193 1.65 5.48 14.72
CA LEU A 193 0.65 6.49 15.07
C LEU A 193 1.31 7.79 15.52
N ARG A 194 2.50 7.68 16.12
CA ARG A 194 3.36 8.80 16.50
C ARG A 194 4.81 8.35 16.38
N VAL A 195 5.63 9.11 15.67
CA VAL A 195 7.06 8.83 15.49
C VAL A 195 7.81 10.14 15.19
N GLY A 196 9.08 10.23 15.58
CA GLY A 196 9.92 11.40 15.33
C GLY A 196 10.46 11.52 13.90
N LEU A 197 9.95 10.74 12.94
CA LEU A 197 10.39 10.75 11.55
C LEU A 197 9.58 11.76 10.72
N PRO A 198 10.18 12.43 9.71
CA PRO A 198 9.49 13.38 8.83
C PRO A 198 8.65 12.65 7.76
N VAL A 199 7.60 11.96 8.20
CA VAL A 199 6.71 11.14 7.37
C VAL A 199 5.25 11.54 7.58
N LEU A 200 4.44 11.43 6.52
CA LEU A 200 2.98 11.56 6.61
C LEU A 200 2.35 10.26 7.12
N SER A 201 2.92 9.12 6.73
CA SER A 201 2.53 7.80 7.19
C SER A 201 3.75 6.87 7.18
N SER A 202 3.77 5.89 8.08
CA SER A 202 4.82 4.87 8.12
C SER A 202 4.34 3.62 8.84
N GLY A 203 4.79 2.47 8.39
CA GLY A 203 4.56 1.19 9.04
C GLY A 203 5.38 0.10 8.37
N GLY A 204 5.30 -1.11 8.90
CA GLY A 204 6.04 -2.22 8.33
C GLY A 204 5.49 -3.57 8.76
N VAL A 205 6.13 -4.60 8.21
CA VAL A 205 5.83 -6.00 8.50
C VAL A 205 7.13 -6.69 8.87
N PHE A 206 7.13 -7.33 10.03
CA PHE A 206 8.16 -8.28 10.41
C PHE A 206 7.72 -9.69 10.04
N GLU A 207 8.64 -10.48 9.50
CA GLU A 207 8.45 -11.90 9.22
C GLU A 207 9.70 -12.67 9.64
N VAL A 208 9.50 -13.82 10.31
CA VAL A 208 10.58 -14.78 10.59
C VAL A 208 10.35 -16.03 9.75
N SER A 209 11.33 -16.35 8.91
CA SER A 209 11.31 -17.52 8.04
C SER A 209 12.56 -18.37 8.28
N ALA A 210 12.56 -19.59 7.77
CA ALA A 210 13.79 -20.37 7.59
C ALA A 210 13.74 -21.07 6.23
N ALA A 211 14.87 -21.09 5.54
CA ALA A 211 15.10 -22.08 4.50
C ALA A 211 15.44 -23.44 5.17
N ASN A 212 15.03 -24.55 4.56
CA ASN A 212 15.22 -25.89 5.15
C ASN A 212 16.67 -26.12 5.62
N GLY A 213 16.84 -26.33 6.93
CA GLY A 213 18.14 -26.59 7.56
C GLY A 213 19.08 -25.38 7.68
N GLN A 214 18.58 -24.16 7.44
CA GLN A 214 19.32 -22.91 7.59
C GLN A 214 18.92 -22.15 8.85
N PRO A 215 19.80 -21.26 9.35
CA PRO A 215 19.45 -20.22 10.33
C PRO A 215 18.16 -19.48 9.98
N ALA A 216 17.47 -18.95 10.99
CA ALA A 216 16.27 -18.14 10.76
C ALA A 216 16.64 -16.80 10.08
N THR A 217 15.85 -16.40 9.09
CA THR A 217 15.95 -15.08 8.44
C THR A 217 14.80 -14.21 8.93
N VAL A 218 15.13 -13.06 9.51
CA VAL A 218 14.16 -12.00 9.83
C VAL A 218 14.13 -11.01 8.69
N THR A 219 12.95 -10.78 8.14
CA THR A 219 12.70 -9.74 7.14
C THR A 219 11.83 -8.65 7.75
N LEU A 220 12.27 -7.40 7.60
CA LEU A 220 11.47 -6.21 7.88
C LEU A 220 11.23 -5.48 6.56
N THR A 221 9.98 -5.41 6.13
CA THR A 221 9.55 -4.54 5.03
C THR A 221 8.89 -3.31 5.63
N THR A 222 9.46 -2.13 5.40
CA THR A 222 8.90 -0.86 5.87
C THR A 222 8.41 -0.04 4.69
N THR A 223 7.19 0.48 4.79
CA THR A 223 6.58 1.37 3.81
C THR A 223 6.25 2.70 4.48
N PHE A 224 6.58 3.80 3.83
CA PHE A 224 6.34 5.14 4.39
C PHE A 224 6.14 6.18 3.28
N GLU A 225 5.46 7.26 3.64
CA GLU A 225 5.28 8.44 2.80
C GLU A 225 6.12 9.60 3.37
N PRO A 226 7.13 10.10 2.65
CA PRO A 226 7.91 11.27 3.07
C PRO A 226 7.02 12.52 3.19
N ALA A 227 7.26 13.34 4.23
CA ALA A 227 6.60 14.64 4.35
C ALA A 227 7.08 15.64 3.28
N ASP A 228 8.34 15.51 2.85
CA ASP A 228 8.92 16.25 1.73
C ASP A 228 9.38 15.25 0.64
N PRO A 229 8.75 15.26 -0.55
CA PRO A 229 9.18 14.42 -1.67
C PRO A 229 10.64 14.63 -2.09
N ALA A 230 11.21 15.83 -1.90
CA ALA A 230 12.59 16.13 -2.26
C ALA A 230 13.60 15.42 -1.35
N ALA A 231 13.22 15.11 -0.10
CA ALA A 231 14.04 14.41 0.87
C ALA A 231 13.85 12.88 0.85
N ALA A 232 13.05 12.35 -0.08
CA ALA A 232 12.61 10.95 -0.06
C ALA A 232 13.77 9.93 -0.06
N GLU A 233 14.80 10.15 -0.88
CA GLU A 233 15.93 9.23 -1.00
C GLU A 233 16.84 9.26 0.24
N GLU A 234 17.09 10.45 0.78
CA GLU A 234 17.86 10.61 2.02
C GLU A 234 17.14 9.94 3.19
N LEU A 235 15.83 10.21 3.32
CA LEU A 235 14.98 9.60 4.34
C LEU A 235 14.95 8.07 4.21
N ALA A 236 14.83 7.53 2.99
CA ALA A 236 14.88 6.10 2.75
C ALA A 236 16.22 5.49 3.19
N GLY A 237 17.34 6.13 2.86
CA GLY A 237 18.67 5.70 3.30
C GLY A 237 18.81 5.70 4.83
N MET A 238 18.32 6.74 5.49
CA MET A 238 18.32 6.84 6.95
C MET A 238 17.50 5.73 7.60
N ILE A 239 16.27 5.49 7.11
CA ILE A 239 15.37 4.44 7.62
C ILE A 239 15.99 3.05 7.38
N GLN A 240 16.50 2.77 6.18
CA GLN A 240 17.20 1.52 5.85
C GLN A 240 18.36 1.26 6.82
N HIS A 241 19.17 2.28 7.13
CA HIS A 241 20.29 2.14 8.04
C HIS A 241 19.83 1.88 9.48
N ALA A 242 18.87 2.66 9.98
CA ALA A 242 18.36 2.54 11.34
C ALA A 242 17.71 1.16 11.61
N PHE A 243 16.88 0.68 10.68
CA PHE A 243 16.27 -0.64 10.81
C PHE A 243 17.26 -1.78 10.58
N GLY A 244 18.26 -1.60 9.73
CA GLY A 244 19.38 -2.54 9.60
C GLY A 244 20.14 -2.69 10.93
N ALA A 245 20.47 -1.58 11.59
CA ALA A 245 21.10 -1.59 12.89
C ALA A 245 20.21 -2.24 13.98
N SER A 246 18.90 -2.07 13.89
CA SER A 246 17.93 -2.69 14.81
C SER A 246 17.91 -4.22 14.66
N LEU A 247 17.88 -4.73 13.42
CA LEU A 247 17.95 -6.16 13.14
C LEU A 247 19.30 -6.77 13.56
N GLU A 248 20.39 -6.05 13.36
CA GLU A 248 21.72 -6.46 13.84
C GLU A 248 21.79 -6.55 15.37
N SER A 249 21.15 -5.61 16.06
CA SER A 249 21.03 -5.64 17.52
C SER A 249 20.19 -6.83 18.00
N LEU A 250 19.07 -7.14 17.32
CA LEU A 250 18.27 -8.35 17.56
C LEU A 250 19.11 -9.62 17.44
N ARG A 251 19.90 -9.75 16.37
CA ARG A 251 20.80 -10.90 16.16
C ARG A 251 21.76 -11.06 17.33
N ARG A 252 22.48 -10.00 17.70
CA ARG A 252 23.44 -10.02 18.82
C ARG A 252 22.76 -10.36 20.14
N PHE A 253 21.58 -9.84 20.38
CA PHE A 253 20.82 -10.17 21.57
C PHE A 253 20.45 -11.66 21.60
N ILE A 254 20.02 -12.24 20.48
CA ILE A 254 19.64 -13.66 20.43
C ILE A 254 20.87 -14.57 20.59
N GLU A 255 21.92 -14.33 19.80
CA GLU A 255 23.10 -15.20 19.71
C GLU A 255 24.07 -15.03 20.88
N GLN A 256 24.15 -13.81 21.45
CA GLN A 256 25.21 -13.44 22.41
C GLN A 256 24.63 -12.89 23.72
N LYS A 257 23.31 -12.70 23.82
CA LYS A 257 22.63 -12.06 24.97
C LYS A 257 23.14 -10.63 25.25
N LEU A 258 23.66 -9.96 24.23
CA LEU A 258 24.10 -8.57 24.31
C LEU A 258 22.90 -7.63 24.20
N THR A 259 22.61 -6.86 25.25
CA THR A 259 21.59 -5.81 25.20
C THR A 259 22.09 -4.59 24.43
N TRP A 260 21.17 -3.81 23.84
CA TRP A 260 21.56 -2.68 22.99
C TRP A 260 22.29 -1.58 23.78
N ASP A 261 21.93 -1.34 25.03
CA ASP A 261 22.61 -0.39 25.93
C ASP A 261 24.00 -0.89 26.36
N GLY A 262 24.18 -2.20 26.47
CA GLY A 262 25.47 -2.85 26.72
C GLY A 262 26.50 -2.60 25.60
N SER A 263 26.05 -2.28 24.39
CA SER A 263 26.92 -1.88 23.28
C SER A 263 27.49 -0.45 23.40
N GLN A 264 26.85 0.43 24.18
CA GLN A 264 27.35 1.79 24.45
C GLN A 264 28.51 1.80 25.46
N SER A 265 28.71 0.71 26.19
CA SER A 265 29.83 0.53 27.15
C SER A 265 31.20 0.35 26.48
N VAL A 266 31.25 0.21 25.15
CA VAL A 266 32.49 0.01 24.37
C VAL A 266 32.91 1.31 23.68
N THR A 267 32.92 2.42 24.41
CA THR A 267 33.77 3.57 24.07
C THR A 267 34.07 4.34 25.35
N ARG A 268 35.24 4.05 25.94
CA ARG A 268 35.93 4.92 26.90
C ARG A 268 37.06 5.61 26.17
#